data_AF-A0A820FUK9-F1
#
_entry.id   AF-A0A820FUK9-F1
#
_cell.length_a   1.000
_cell.length_b   1.000
_cell.length_c   1.000
_cell.angle_alpha   90.00
_cell.angle_beta   90.00
_cell.angle_gamma   90.00
#
_symmetry.space_group_name_H-M   'P 1'
#
loop_
_entity.id
_entity.type
_entity.pdbx_description
1 polymer ?
#
loop_
_entity_poly.entity_id
_entity_poly.type
_entity_poly.pdbx_seq_one_letter_code
_entity_poly.pdbx_strand_id
1 'polypeptide(L)'
;DSIIAMLLVSQWCQYKELNDYTTSDTYRIHRRQFDMYAADILDLCYDDNKENTIKFLHEKSILYHDQQSLVLIDDLCSKTLVSTDCMQSYMNTKWYGTEFHQNKNFIWEILICLVCICPILLFIPIIHNRIFQRNKFDTNGYNFWSKITNKFELFNRFYHGNAVIRFHYNMASYTAFLILFSYTILFDYFPLNIYKEKRSNIYRLPIPLTEIILHIFLASIALEEIRQVFLHVKSALIKSPYWKKLSEVNRHRNTIWSFYRNDPWNVLDFVAFTLWIVGFITRFIVRDHAFEVSKICMSIDLCLWYMRCLHVFLASERLGPKLLMIFHTVQNSCCLEEMNYIIFR
;
A
#
# COMPACT_ATOMS: atom_id res chain seq x y z
N ASP A 1 -5.56 10.93 -29.68
CA ASP A 1 -7.02 10.93 -29.94
C ASP A 1 -7.60 9.55 -30.23
N SER A 2 -7.10 8.79 -31.22
CA SER A 2 -7.66 7.46 -31.54
C SER A 2 -7.66 6.48 -30.35
N ILE A 3 -6.56 6.42 -29.59
CA ILE A 3 -6.47 5.61 -28.36
C ILE A 3 -7.55 6.05 -27.35
N ILE A 4 -7.74 7.36 -27.16
CA ILE A 4 -8.72 7.91 -26.21
C ILE A 4 -10.14 7.52 -26.63
N ALA A 5 -10.46 7.60 -27.93
CA ALA A 5 -11.75 7.17 -28.44
C ALA A 5 -12.00 5.67 -28.18
N MET A 6 -10.99 4.81 -28.39
CA MET A 6 -11.10 3.38 -28.09
C MET A 6 -11.32 3.11 -26.60
N LEU A 7 -10.62 3.82 -25.72
CA LEU A 7 -10.79 3.72 -24.27
C LEU A 7 -12.20 4.15 -23.83
N LEU A 8 -12.75 5.21 -24.42
CA LEU A 8 -14.13 5.66 -24.14
C LEU A 8 -15.17 4.63 -24.58
N VAL A 9 -14.98 4.00 -25.75
CA VAL A 9 -15.87 2.93 -26.21
C VAL A 9 -15.78 1.72 -25.28
N SER A 10 -14.58 1.36 -24.81
CA SER A 10 -14.37 0.30 -23.82
C SER A 10 -15.12 0.60 -22.51
N GLN A 11 -15.06 1.84 -22.04
CA GLN A 11 -15.76 2.29 -20.83
C GLN A 11 -17.29 2.22 -20.99
N TRP A 12 -17.78 2.61 -22.17
CA TRP A 12 -19.20 2.52 -22.48
C TRP A 12 -19.68 1.07 -22.55
N CYS A 13 -18.88 0.17 -23.14
CA CYS A 13 -19.16 -1.27 -23.15
C CYS A 13 -19.21 -1.84 -21.74
N GLN A 14 -18.30 -1.44 -20.85
CA GLN A 14 -18.30 -1.83 -19.44
C GLN A 14 -19.57 -1.35 -18.71
N TYR A 15 -19.99 -0.10 -18.96
CA TYR A 15 -21.24 0.41 -18.39
C TYR A 15 -22.47 -0.38 -18.87
N LYS A 16 -22.47 -0.81 -20.13
CA LYS A 16 -23.55 -1.61 -20.71
C LYS A 16 -23.56 -3.06 -20.21
N GLU A 17 -22.38 -3.66 -20.05
CA GLU A 17 -22.18 -5.00 -19.47
C GLU A 17 -22.85 -5.14 -18.10
N LEU A 18 -22.80 -4.08 -17.27
CA LEU A 18 -23.37 -4.06 -15.92
C LEU A 18 -24.89 -3.85 -15.87
N ASN A 19 -25.49 -3.28 -16.91
CA ASN A 19 -26.91 -2.90 -16.92
C ASN A 19 -27.78 -3.83 -17.78
N ASP A 20 -27.22 -4.41 -18.85
CA ASP A 20 -27.95 -5.23 -19.83
C ASP A 20 -27.46 -6.69 -19.81
N TYR A 21 -28.08 -7.54 -18.98
CA TYR A 21 -27.68 -8.95 -18.80
C TYR A 21 -27.82 -9.81 -20.07
N THR A 22 -28.80 -9.53 -20.94
CA THR A 22 -29.08 -10.34 -22.14
C THR A 22 -28.02 -10.22 -23.23
N THR A 23 -27.32 -9.09 -23.29
CA THR A 23 -26.28 -8.79 -24.30
C THR A 23 -24.90 -8.55 -23.66
N SER A 24 -24.77 -8.85 -22.36
CA SER A 24 -23.56 -8.62 -21.56
C SER A 24 -22.34 -9.29 -22.18
N ASP A 25 -22.48 -10.54 -22.65
CA ASP A 25 -21.39 -11.28 -23.30
C ASP A 25 -20.89 -10.62 -24.61
N THR A 26 -21.80 -10.05 -25.42
CA THR A 26 -21.41 -9.34 -26.65
C THR A 26 -20.64 -8.06 -26.35
N TYR A 27 -21.08 -7.29 -25.34
CA TYR A 27 -20.36 -6.10 -24.90
C TYR A 27 -18.98 -6.43 -24.34
N ARG A 28 -18.86 -7.55 -23.61
CA ARG A 28 -17.57 -8.04 -23.11
C ARG A 28 -16.60 -8.42 -24.24
N ILE A 29 -17.09 -9.02 -25.32
CA ILE A 29 -16.27 -9.35 -26.50
C ILE A 29 -15.79 -8.07 -27.18
N HIS A 30 -16.69 -7.13 -27.47
CA HIS A 30 -16.32 -5.86 -28.09
C HIS A 30 -15.33 -5.06 -27.25
N ARG A 31 -15.55 -4.99 -25.93
CA ARG A 31 -14.63 -4.35 -24.98
C ARG A 31 -13.21 -4.91 -25.09
N ARG A 32 -13.07 -6.25 -25.10
CA ARG A 32 -11.76 -6.91 -25.25
C ARG A 32 -11.08 -6.57 -26.58
N GLN A 33 -11.84 -6.50 -27.66
CA GLN A 33 -11.29 -6.13 -28.98
C GLN A 33 -10.74 -4.70 -28.98
N PHE A 34 -11.51 -3.73 -28.46
CA PHE A 34 -11.05 -2.35 -28.36
C PHE A 34 -9.85 -2.19 -27.42
N ASP A 35 -9.83 -2.91 -26.30
CA ASP A 35 -8.69 -2.92 -25.38
C ASP A 35 -7.42 -3.48 -26.07
N MET A 36 -7.55 -4.54 -26.86
CA MET A 36 -6.43 -5.10 -27.64
C MET A 36 -5.93 -4.10 -28.68
N TYR A 37 -6.82 -3.49 -29.48
CA TYR A 37 -6.40 -2.49 -30.47
C TYR A 37 -5.72 -1.28 -29.84
N ALA A 38 -6.23 -0.82 -28.70
CA ALA A 38 -5.61 0.28 -27.97
C ALA A 38 -4.23 -0.11 -27.41
N ALA A 39 -4.06 -1.35 -26.94
CA ALA A 39 -2.79 -1.88 -26.47
C ALA A 39 -1.75 -1.98 -27.60
N ASP A 40 -2.14 -2.55 -28.74
CA ASP A 40 -1.26 -2.73 -29.90
C ASP A 40 -0.75 -1.37 -30.44
N ILE A 41 -1.66 -0.38 -30.58
CA ILE A 41 -1.28 0.97 -31.02
C ILE A 41 -0.36 1.64 -29.99
N LEU A 42 -0.60 1.42 -28.70
CA LEU A 42 0.22 2.00 -27.65
C LEU A 42 1.65 1.43 -27.67
N ASP A 43 1.81 0.12 -27.90
CA ASP A 43 3.12 -0.51 -28.07
C ASP A 43 3.84 -0.01 -29.32
N LEU A 44 3.15 0.12 -30.46
CA LEU A 44 3.72 0.71 -31.68
C LEU A 44 4.24 2.14 -31.43
N CYS A 45 3.45 2.99 -30.77
CA CYS A 45 3.88 4.35 -30.42
C CYS A 45 5.06 4.35 -29.43
N TYR A 46 5.11 3.37 -28.52
CA TYR A 46 6.20 3.24 -27.56
C TYR A 46 7.51 2.83 -28.22
N ASP A 47 7.44 1.91 -29.19
CA ASP A 47 8.60 1.47 -30.00
C ASP A 47 9.15 2.61 -30.86
N ASP A 48 8.27 3.44 -31.42
CA ASP A 48 8.66 4.62 -32.19
C ASP A 48 9.34 5.69 -31.32
N ASN A 49 8.71 6.10 -30.22
CA ASN A 49 9.27 7.11 -29.32
C ASN A 49 8.77 6.99 -27.88
N LYS A 50 9.61 6.41 -27.03
CA LYS A 50 9.34 6.21 -25.60
C LYS A 50 9.01 7.49 -24.84
N GLU A 51 9.75 8.58 -25.07
CA GLU A 51 9.56 9.82 -24.31
C GLU A 51 8.25 10.51 -24.65
N ASN A 52 7.90 10.57 -25.93
CA ASN A 52 6.66 11.19 -26.37
C ASN A 52 5.43 10.38 -25.93
N THR A 53 5.52 9.05 -25.95
CA THR A 53 4.44 8.19 -25.48
C THR A 53 4.22 8.33 -23.98
N ILE A 54 5.28 8.44 -23.18
CA ILE A 54 5.15 8.72 -21.73
C ILE A 54 4.58 10.13 -21.48
N LYS A 55 4.96 11.13 -22.28
CA LYS A 55 4.36 12.48 -22.20
C LYS A 55 2.86 12.44 -22.52
N PHE A 56 2.45 11.70 -23.56
CA PHE A 56 1.06 11.48 -23.91
C PHE A 56 0.26 10.81 -22.77
N LEU A 57 0.83 9.84 -22.06
CA LEU A 57 0.19 9.22 -20.88
C LEU A 57 -0.12 10.22 -19.75
N HIS A 58 0.68 11.30 -19.68
CA HIS A 58 0.52 12.38 -18.71
C HIS A 58 -0.28 13.56 -19.20
N GLU A 59 -0.50 13.64 -20.51
CA GLU A 59 -1.20 14.74 -21.13
C GLU A 59 -2.69 14.69 -20.77
N LYS A 60 -3.22 15.86 -20.44
CA LYS A 60 -4.64 16.02 -20.16
C LYS A 60 -5.36 16.19 -21.49
N SER A 61 -6.32 15.32 -21.75
CA SER A 61 -7.05 15.38 -23.01
C SER A 61 -8.26 16.30 -22.90
N ILE A 62 -8.41 17.19 -23.89
CA ILE A 62 -9.57 18.08 -24.00
C ILE A 62 -10.84 17.27 -24.30
N LEU A 63 -10.70 16.18 -25.06
CA LEU A 63 -11.76 15.25 -25.42
C LEU A 63 -12.41 14.55 -24.21
N TYR A 64 -11.69 14.41 -23.09
CA TYR A 64 -12.19 13.77 -21.87
C TYR A 64 -11.95 14.62 -20.63
N HIS A 65 -12.65 15.77 -20.57
CA HIS A 65 -12.78 16.60 -19.37
C HIS A 65 -11.47 16.93 -18.63
N ASP A 66 -10.38 17.19 -19.36
CA ASP A 66 -9.07 17.55 -18.79
C ASP A 66 -8.46 16.46 -17.87
N GLN A 67 -8.89 15.21 -18.04
CA GLN A 67 -8.32 14.05 -17.35
C GLN A 67 -7.11 13.50 -18.10
N GLN A 68 -6.19 12.90 -17.35
CA GLN A 68 -5.04 12.18 -17.91
C GLN A 68 -5.50 10.86 -18.51
N SER A 69 -4.92 10.48 -19.65
CA SER A 69 -5.17 9.18 -20.28
C SER A 69 -4.86 8.00 -19.34
N LEU A 70 -3.89 8.16 -18.44
CA LEU A 70 -3.59 7.17 -17.39
C LEU A 70 -4.76 6.93 -16.43
N VAL A 71 -5.51 7.97 -16.05
CA VAL A 71 -6.68 7.84 -15.15
C VAL A 71 -7.80 7.06 -15.85
N LEU A 72 -7.96 7.27 -17.16
CA LEU A 72 -8.94 6.53 -17.95
C LEU A 72 -8.57 5.04 -18.05
N ILE A 73 -7.29 4.72 -18.23
CA ILE A 73 -6.80 3.33 -18.24
C ILE A 73 -7.01 2.66 -16.88
N ASP A 74 -6.76 3.38 -15.78
CA ASP A 74 -7.00 2.90 -14.41
C ASP A 74 -8.50 2.62 -14.16
N ASP A 75 -9.38 3.56 -14.53
CA ASP A 75 -10.84 3.40 -14.41
C ASP A 75 -11.36 2.20 -15.22
N LEU A 76 -10.73 1.88 -16.36
CA LEU A 76 -11.09 0.74 -17.20
C LEU A 76 -10.69 -0.62 -16.60
N CYS A 77 -9.72 -0.66 -15.69
CA CYS A 77 -9.20 -1.89 -15.07
C CYS A 77 -8.83 -2.99 -16.10
N SER A 78 -8.41 -2.61 -17.32
CA SER A 78 -8.14 -3.56 -18.39
C SER A 78 -6.77 -4.21 -18.20
N LYS A 79 -6.77 -5.53 -17.97
CA LYS A 79 -5.54 -6.31 -17.77
C LYS A 79 -4.64 -6.26 -19.00
N THR A 80 -5.22 -6.25 -20.21
CA THR A 80 -4.49 -6.25 -21.49
C THR A 80 -3.69 -4.96 -21.66
N LEU A 81 -4.32 -3.81 -21.45
CA LEU A 81 -3.66 -2.49 -21.54
C LEU A 81 -2.58 -2.28 -20.48
N VAL A 82 -2.78 -2.83 -19.28
CA VAL A 82 -1.78 -2.73 -18.21
C VAL A 82 -0.60 -3.68 -18.43
N SER A 83 -0.81 -4.81 -19.11
CA SER A 83 0.25 -5.79 -19.42
C SER A 83 1.17 -5.38 -20.57
N THR A 84 0.77 -4.38 -21.36
CA THR A 84 1.55 -3.74 -22.43
C THR A 84 2.94 -3.32 -21.94
N ASP A 85 3.97 -3.50 -22.78
CA ASP A 85 5.37 -3.24 -22.43
C ASP A 85 5.59 -1.75 -22.09
N CYS A 86 4.90 -0.86 -22.80
CA CYS A 86 4.84 0.57 -22.50
C CYS A 86 4.45 0.84 -21.03
N MET A 87 3.34 0.25 -20.56
CA MET A 87 2.79 0.50 -19.23
C MET A 87 3.64 -0.14 -18.14
N GLN A 88 4.17 -1.35 -18.38
CA GLN A 88 5.08 -2.01 -17.45
C GLN A 88 6.40 -1.24 -17.29
N SER A 89 6.98 -0.76 -18.40
CA SER A 89 8.18 0.10 -18.35
C SER A 89 7.91 1.42 -17.63
N TYR A 90 6.74 2.03 -17.87
CA TYR A 90 6.30 3.24 -17.19
C TYR A 90 6.17 3.03 -15.68
N MET A 91 5.46 1.98 -15.24
CA MET A 91 5.29 1.64 -13.82
C MET A 91 6.64 1.34 -13.16
N ASN A 92 7.53 0.61 -13.83
CA ASN A 92 8.88 0.34 -13.33
C ASN A 92 9.69 1.64 -13.17
N THR A 93 9.61 2.55 -14.14
CA THR A 93 10.30 3.85 -14.06
C THR A 93 9.77 4.69 -12.90
N LYS A 94 8.44 4.67 -12.67
CA LYS A 94 7.79 5.31 -11.52
C LYS A 94 8.16 4.66 -10.18
N TRP A 95 8.28 3.34 -10.15
CA TRP A 95 8.61 2.57 -8.95
C TRP A 95 10.06 2.81 -8.50
N TYR A 96 11.02 2.66 -9.41
CA TYR A 96 12.45 2.85 -9.14
C TYR A 96 12.88 4.33 -9.08
N GLY A 97 12.11 5.23 -9.70
CA GLY A 97 12.52 6.61 -9.92
C GLY A 97 13.40 6.74 -11.17
N THR A 98 13.35 7.91 -11.80
CA THR A 98 14.04 8.21 -13.07
C THR A 98 15.57 8.05 -12.99
N GLU A 99 16.15 8.15 -11.80
CA GLU A 99 17.59 8.10 -11.57
C GLU A 99 18.14 6.66 -11.39
N PHE A 100 17.29 5.69 -11.00
CA PHE A 100 17.74 4.33 -10.61
C PHE A 100 17.45 3.26 -11.65
N HIS A 101 16.59 3.55 -12.65
CA HIS A 101 16.20 2.58 -13.68
C HIS A 101 17.39 2.07 -14.52
N GLN A 102 18.49 2.82 -14.59
CA GLN A 102 19.66 2.47 -15.39
C GLN A 102 20.67 1.54 -14.69
N ASN A 103 20.65 1.42 -13.35
CA ASN A 103 21.66 0.66 -12.59
C ASN A 103 21.04 -0.26 -11.52
N LYS A 104 20.65 -1.49 -11.91
CA LYS A 104 20.03 -2.48 -11.01
C LYS A 104 20.93 -2.93 -9.83
N ASN A 105 22.25 -2.92 -10.00
CA ASN A 105 23.20 -3.27 -8.93
C ASN A 105 23.21 -2.25 -7.77
N PHE A 106 22.73 -1.04 -8.02
CA PHE A 106 22.76 0.06 -7.07
C PHE A 106 21.72 -0.10 -5.94
N ILE A 107 20.65 -0.87 -6.19
CA ILE A 107 19.56 -1.06 -5.23
C ILE A 107 20.01 -1.89 -4.04
N TRP A 108 20.80 -2.95 -4.25
CA TRP A 108 21.29 -3.80 -3.17
C TRP A 108 22.31 -3.08 -2.29
N GLU A 109 23.20 -2.28 -2.88
CA GLU A 109 24.13 -1.44 -2.13
C GLU A 109 23.36 -0.43 -1.25
N ILE A 110 22.32 0.21 -1.78
CA ILE A 110 21.48 1.15 -1.02
C ILE A 110 20.66 0.47 0.08
N LEU A 111 20.14 -0.74 -0.15
CA LEU A 111 19.39 -1.49 0.86
C LEU A 111 20.28 -1.91 2.02
N ILE A 112 21.49 -2.38 1.74
CA ILE A 112 22.49 -2.69 2.76
C ILE A 112 22.85 -1.41 3.53
N CYS A 113 23.03 -0.29 2.84
CA CYS A 113 23.28 1.01 3.47
C CYS A 113 22.13 1.45 4.38
N LEU A 114 20.87 1.36 3.94
CA LEU A 114 19.70 1.81 4.69
C LEU A 114 19.35 0.93 5.90
N VAL A 115 19.56 -0.38 5.81
CA VAL A 115 19.27 -1.33 6.89
C VAL A 115 20.37 -1.32 7.94
N CYS A 116 21.65 -1.23 7.54
CA CYS A 116 22.76 -1.31 8.49
C CYS A 116 23.08 0.03 9.16
N ILE A 117 22.80 1.17 8.51
CA ILE A 117 23.22 2.47 9.02
C ILE A 117 22.13 3.51 8.72
N CYS A 118 21.53 4.04 9.79
CA CYS A 118 20.68 5.23 9.83
C CYS A 118 21.26 6.41 8.96
N PRO A 119 20.58 7.56 8.77
CA PRO A 119 20.89 8.65 7.79
C PRO A 119 22.35 9.16 7.64
N ILE A 120 23.24 8.73 8.51
CA ILE A 120 24.69 8.96 8.55
C ILE A 120 25.37 8.57 7.22
N LEU A 121 24.90 7.57 6.46
CA LEU A 121 25.57 7.18 5.20
C LEU A 121 25.36 8.13 4.01
N LEU A 122 24.32 8.97 4.00
CA LEU A 122 24.24 10.04 2.99
C LEU A 122 25.33 11.11 3.21
N PHE A 123 26.04 11.08 4.34
CA PHE A 123 27.22 11.90 4.56
C PHE A 123 28.50 11.30 3.96
N ILE A 124 28.49 10.03 3.49
CA ILE A 124 29.64 9.45 2.81
C ILE A 124 29.73 10.04 1.38
N PRO A 125 30.85 10.69 1.02
CA PRO A 125 31.00 11.40 -0.25
C PRO A 125 30.90 10.50 -1.49
N ILE A 126 31.14 9.20 -1.35
CA ILE A 126 31.14 8.22 -2.46
C ILE A 126 29.73 7.99 -3.01
N ILE A 127 28.72 7.88 -2.15
CA ILE A 127 27.32 7.68 -2.55
C ILE A 127 26.73 9.02 -3.02
N HIS A 128 27.04 10.12 -2.33
CA HIS A 128 26.63 11.48 -2.71
C HIS A 128 27.10 11.88 -4.12
N ASN A 129 28.39 11.68 -4.43
CA ASN A 129 28.97 12.04 -5.73
C ASN A 129 28.53 11.11 -6.87
N ARG A 130 28.08 9.88 -6.57
CA ARG A 130 27.62 8.92 -7.58
C ARG A 130 26.13 9.08 -7.91
N ILE A 131 25.28 9.44 -6.93
CA ILE A 131 23.85 9.69 -7.16
C ILE A 131 23.63 11.02 -7.87
N PHE A 132 24.35 12.07 -7.47
CA PHE A 132 24.06 13.44 -7.88
C PHE A 132 25.20 14.03 -8.72
N GLN A 133 25.38 13.54 -9.96
CA GLN A 133 26.32 14.14 -10.92
C GLN A 133 25.83 15.44 -11.57
N ARG A 134 24.63 15.94 -11.26
CA ARG A 134 24.04 17.02 -12.08
C ARG A 134 24.08 18.43 -11.50
N ASN A 135 24.38 18.62 -10.21
CA ASN A 135 24.51 19.96 -9.65
C ASN A 135 25.90 20.19 -9.06
N LYS A 136 26.79 20.81 -9.84
CA LYS A 136 27.88 21.63 -9.29
C LYS A 136 27.21 22.75 -8.48
N PHE A 137 26.89 22.50 -7.22
CA PHE A 137 26.57 23.59 -6.31
C PHE A 137 27.90 24.24 -5.94
N ASP A 138 28.11 25.48 -6.39
CA ASP A 138 29.27 26.29 -6.03
C ASP A 138 29.39 26.38 -4.51
N THR A 139 30.33 25.65 -3.92
CA THR A 139 30.49 25.51 -2.47
C THR A 139 31.13 26.72 -1.78
N ASN A 140 31.42 27.79 -2.54
CA ASN A 140 32.19 28.93 -2.05
C ASN A 140 31.26 29.96 -1.40
N GLY A 141 30.83 29.69 -0.15
CA GLY A 141 30.12 30.68 0.67
C GLY A 141 29.15 30.15 1.74
N TYR A 142 29.00 28.83 1.89
CA TYR A 142 27.97 28.26 2.78
C TYR A 142 28.46 27.96 4.20
N ASN A 143 27.72 28.47 5.19
CA ASN A 143 27.83 28.14 6.63
C ASN A 143 27.62 26.64 6.91
N PHE A 144 28.10 26.14 8.05
CA PHE A 144 27.96 24.72 8.43
C PHE A 144 26.49 24.27 8.49
N TRP A 145 25.59 25.11 9.01
CA TRP A 145 24.15 24.84 9.08
C TRP A 145 23.46 24.80 7.71
N SER A 146 23.93 25.58 6.71
CA SER A 146 23.40 25.49 5.34
C SER A 146 23.89 24.22 4.62
N LYS A 147 25.08 23.72 4.96
CA LYS A 147 25.53 22.38 4.51
C LYS A 147 24.67 21.25 5.09
N ILE A 148 24.27 21.34 6.36
CA ILE A 148 23.41 20.32 6.99
C ILE A 148 21.99 20.35 6.43
N THR A 149 21.38 21.53 6.32
CA THR A 149 20.01 21.68 5.82
C THR A 149 19.89 21.25 4.35
N ASN A 150 20.85 21.61 3.50
CA ASN A 150 20.89 21.14 2.10
C ASN A 150 21.04 19.61 2.02
N LYS A 151 21.82 18.99 2.92
CA LYS A 151 21.93 17.52 3.00
C LYS A 151 20.63 16.87 3.47
N PHE A 152 19.92 17.49 4.40
CA PHE A 152 18.64 16.99 4.88
C PHE A 152 17.55 17.11 3.80
N GLU A 153 17.54 18.20 3.04
CA GLU A 153 16.64 18.35 1.90
C GLU A 153 16.94 17.33 0.80
N LEU A 154 18.23 17.05 0.55
CA LEU A 154 18.66 16.00 -0.36
C LEU A 154 18.22 14.61 0.12
N PHE A 155 18.38 14.31 1.41
CA PHE A 155 17.86 13.08 2.03
C PHE A 155 16.34 12.97 1.83
N ASN A 156 15.62 14.08 2.08
CA ASN A 156 14.18 14.14 1.95
C ASN A 156 13.72 13.89 0.51
N ARG A 157 14.40 14.49 -0.47
CA ARG A 157 14.14 14.25 -1.90
C ARG A 157 14.45 12.81 -2.31
N PHE A 158 15.52 12.21 -1.78
CA PHE A 158 15.88 10.83 -2.07
C PHE A 158 14.89 9.84 -1.46
N TYR A 159 14.46 10.07 -0.22
CA TYR A 159 13.49 9.22 0.49
C TYR A 159 12.08 9.35 -0.09
N HIS A 160 11.60 10.57 -0.35
CA HIS A 160 10.27 10.79 -0.92
C HIS A 160 10.22 10.55 -2.44
N GLY A 161 11.33 10.74 -3.15
CA GLY A 161 11.40 10.59 -4.60
C GLY A 161 11.30 9.15 -5.08
N ASN A 162 11.71 8.18 -4.26
CA ASN A 162 11.78 6.77 -4.66
C ASN A 162 10.77 5.91 -3.88
N ALA A 163 9.81 5.31 -4.58
CA ALA A 163 8.81 4.43 -3.97
C ALA A 163 9.43 3.14 -3.41
N VAL A 164 10.43 2.57 -4.11
CA VAL A 164 11.16 1.37 -3.68
C VAL A 164 11.78 1.51 -2.29
N ILE A 165 12.36 2.67 -1.98
CA ILE A 165 13.02 2.92 -0.70
C ILE A 165 11.99 2.94 0.43
N ARG A 166 10.87 3.63 0.22
CA ARG A 166 9.75 3.67 1.17
C ARG A 166 9.19 2.27 1.41
N PHE A 167 9.04 1.48 0.36
CA PHE A 167 8.58 0.09 0.47
C PHE A 167 9.50 -0.76 1.35
N HIS A 168 10.81 -0.74 1.10
CA HIS A 168 11.75 -1.54 1.90
C HIS A 168 11.89 -1.05 3.34
N TYR A 169 11.84 0.26 3.57
CA TYR A 169 11.82 0.80 4.93
C TYR A 169 10.57 0.37 5.69
N ASN A 170 9.40 0.43 5.05
CA ASN A 170 8.15 -0.05 5.62
C ASN A 170 8.19 -1.56 5.91
N MET A 171 8.80 -2.35 5.01
CA MET A 171 9.00 -3.78 5.22
C MET A 171 9.91 -4.07 6.42
N ALA A 172 11.01 -3.31 6.57
CA ALA A 172 11.93 -3.44 7.70
C ALA A 172 11.27 -3.02 9.03
N SER A 173 10.56 -1.89 9.06
CA SER A 173 9.84 -1.43 10.26
C SER A 173 8.76 -2.43 10.68
N TYR A 174 8.02 -2.99 9.71
CA TYR A 174 7.02 -4.01 9.96
C TYR A 174 7.61 -5.32 10.50
N THR A 175 8.77 -5.74 9.96
CA THR A 175 9.48 -6.92 10.46
C THR A 175 9.97 -6.70 11.89
N ALA A 176 10.51 -5.52 12.20
CA ALA A 176 10.92 -5.15 13.56
C ALA A 176 9.73 -5.13 14.52
N PHE A 177 8.56 -4.65 14.07
CA PHE A 177 7.31 -4.71 14.82
C PHE A 177 6.88 -6.13 15.14
N LEU A 178 6.90 -7.05 14.17
CA LEU A 178 6.56 -8.46 14.42
C LEU A 178 7.51 -9.12 15.43
N ILE A 179 8.81 -8.82 15.33
CA ILE A 179 9.81 -9.31 16.30
C ILE A 179 9.51 -8.74 17.70
N LEU A 180 9.25 -7.43 17.80
CA LEU A 180 8.90 -6.79 19.07
C LEU A 180 7.61 -7.37 19.66
N PHE A 181 6.57 -7.58 18.85
CA PHE A 181 5.30 -8.14 19.29
C PHE A 181 5.49 -9.58 19.77
N SER A 182 6.15 -10.44 18.98
CA SER A 182 6.45 -11.82 19.37
C SER A 182 7.27 -11.87 20.66
N TYR A 183 8.28 -11.02 20.81
CA TYR A 183 9.08 -10.94 22.02
C TYR A 183 8.24 -10.51 23.24
N THR A 184 7.40 -9.48 23.08
CA THR A 184 6.58 -8.93 24.16
C THR A 184 5.59 -9.96 24.69
N ILE A 185 4.88 -10.68 23.81
CA ILE A 185 3.90 -11.69 24.21
C ILE A 185 4.55 -12.91 24.87
N LEU A 186 5.73 -13.31 24.41
CA LEU A 186 6.40 -14.51 24.91
C LEU A 186 7.14 -14.27 26.23
N PHE A 187 7.81 -13.14 26.39
CA PHE A 187 8.73 -12.90 27.51
C PHE A 187 8.27 -11.84 28.51
N ASP A 188 7.57 -10.80 28.07
CA ASP A 188 7.29 -9.62 28.90
C ASP A 188 5.80 -9.42 29.22
N TYR A 189 4.91 -10.33 28.82
CA TYR A 189 3.47 -10.18 29.02
C TYR A 189 2.97 -10.85 30.31
N PHE A 190 3.07 -10.13 31.43
CA PHE A 190 2.64 -10.60 32.76
C PHE A 190 1.45 -9.81 33.34
N PRO A 191 0.68 -10.42 34.26
CA PRO A 191 -0.48 -9.76 34.86
C PRO A 191 -0.05 -8.56 35.73
N LEU A 192 -0.88 -7.52 35.75
CA LEU A 192 -0.56 -6.22 36.39
C LEU A 192 -0.35 -6.32 37.92
N ASN A 193 -0.91 -7.34 38.55
CA ASN A 193 -0.75 -7.61 39.99
C ASN A 193 0.69 -8.01 40.35
N ILE A 194 1.33 -8.90 39.57
CA ILE A 194 2.72 -9.35 39.77
C ILE A 194 3.71 -8.19 39.57
N TYR A 195 3.42 -7.28 38.63
CA TYR A 195 4.24 -6.08 38.43
C TYR A 195 4.19 -5.11 39.61
N LYS A 196 3.07 -5.03 40.34
CA LYS A 196 2.96 -4.19 41.54
C LYS A 196 3.80 -4.75 42.69
N GLU A 197 3.85 -6.08 42.83
CA GLU A 197 4.56 -6.76 43.92
C GLU A 197 6.09 -6.77 43.73
N LYS A 198 6.57 -7.04 42.51
CA LYS A 198 8.01 -7.11 42.20
C LYS A 198 8.72 -5.73 42.14
N ARG A 199 7.96 -4.63 42.19
CA ARG A 199 8.41 -3.26 41.82
C ARG A 199 8.25 -2.22 42.94
N SER A 200 8.03 -2.62 44.19
CA SER A 200 7.96 -1.70 45.34
C SER A 200 9.27 -0.94 45.63
N ASN A 201 10.37 -1.27 44.95
CA ASN A 201 11.70 -0.86 45.39
C ASN A 201 12.50 0.08 44.50
N ILE A 202 12.17 0.42 43.24
CA ILE A 202 12.83 1.53 42.48
C ILE A 202 12.21 1.72 41.05
N TYR A 203 11.84 2.97 40.72
CA TYR A 203 11.32 3.58 39.46
C TYR A 203 9.82 3.41 39.03
N ARG A 204 9.27 4.53 38.51
CA ARG A 204 7.85 5.00 38.51
C ARG A 204 6.88 4.52 37.40
N LEU A 205 7.17 3.51 36.57
CA LEU A 205 6.27 3.12 35.47
C LEU A 205 5.61 1.74 35.70
N PRO A 206 4.26 1.60 35.65
CA PRO A 206 3.56 0.37 36.01
C PRO A 206 3.62 -0.76 34.97
N ILE A 207 4.15 -0.51 33.77
CA ILE A 207 4.12 -1.40 32.59
C ILE A 207 5.56 -1.54 32.03
N PRO A 208 6.00 -2.71 31.52
CA PRO A 208 7.32 -2.82 30.86
C PRO A 208 7.41 -1.91 29.62
N LEU A 209 8.62 -1.41 29.33
CA LEU A 209 8.84 -0.49 28.21
C LEU A 209 8.49 -1.13 26.86
N THR A 210 8.72 -2.43 26.72
CA THR A 210 8.45 -3.22 25.51
C THR A 210 6.96 -3.27 25.18
N GLU A 211 6.09 -3.48 26.18
CA GLU A 211 4.63 -3.42 26.05
C GLU A 211 4.16 -1.99 25.68
N ILE A 212 4.72 -0.95 26.32
CA ILE A 212 4.38 0.44 25.98
C ILE A 212 4.76 0.76 24.53
N ILE A 213 5.97 0.42 24.11
CA ILE A 213 6.46 0.65 22.74
C ILE A 213 5.58 -0.10 21.74
N LEU A 214 5.20 -1.35 22.04
CA LEU A 214 4.30 -2.14 21.20
C LEU A 214 2.94 -1.44 21.00
N HIS A 215 2.31 -0.97 22.07
CA HIS A 215 1.01 -0.27 21.96
C HIS A 215 1.12 1.07 21.22
N ILE A 216 2.22 1.81 21.38
CA ILE A 216 2.48 3.02 20.58
C ILE A 216 2.62 2.66 19.10
N PHE A 217 3.31 1.56 18.78
CA PHE A 217 3.48 1.10 17.41
C PHE A 217 2.13 0.71 16.79
N LEU A 218 1.32 -0.08 17.49
CA LEU A 218 -0.03 -0.47 17.05
C LEU A 218 -0.93 0.74 16.85
N ALA A 219 -0.89 1.71 17.77
CA ALA A 219 -1.61 2.97 17.61
C ALA A 219 -1.14 3.75 16.38
N SER A 220 0.17 3.75 16.08
CA SER A 220 0.70 4.43 14.90
C SER A 220 0.21 3.81 13.58
N ILE A 221 0.15 2.48 13.50
CA ILE A 221 -0.44 1.78 12.33
C ILE A 221 -1.94 2.09 12.23
N ALA A 222 -2.67 2.05 13.35
CA ALA A 222 -4.09 2.37 13.37
C ALA A 222 -4.40 3.79 12.88
N LEU A 223 -3.58 4.78 13.27
CA LEU A 223 -3.70 6.15 12.79
C LEU A 223 -3.44 6.27 11.29
N GLU A 224 -2.48 5.52 10.76
CA GLU A 224 -2.19 5.50 9.32
C GLU A 224 -3.37 4.91 8.52
N GLU A 225 -4.00 3.85 9.02
CA GLU A 225 -5.20 3.28 8.40
C GLU A 225 -6.38 4.27 8.44
N ILE A 226 -6.60 4.94 9.57
CA ILE A 226 -7.61 6.01 9.68
C ILE A 226 -7.32 7.14 8.69
N ARG A 227 -6.05 7.52 8.52
CA ARG A 227 -5.62 8.55 7.55
C ARG A 227 -5.94 8.13 6.11
N GLN A 228 -5.71 6.87 5.75
CA GLN A 228 -6.01 6.34 4.42
C GLN A 228 -7.52 6.39 4.12
N VAL A 229 -8.35 5.95 5.08
CA VAL A 229 -9.81 6.04 4.96
C VAL A 229 -10.25 7.48 4.77
N PHE A 230 -9.71 8.41 5.57
CA PHE A 230 -10.07 9.82 5.46
C PHE A 230 -9.68 10.43 4.11
N LEU A 231 -8.52 10.06 3.57
CA LEU A 231 -8.10 10.50 2.25
C LEU A 231 -8.97 9.93 1.13
N HIS A 232 -9.37 8.66 1.22
CA HIS A 232 -10.28 8.05 0.25
C HIS A 232 -11.66 8.71 0.28
N VAL A 233 -12.17 8.98 1.48
CA VAL A 233 -13.40 9.73 1.68
C VAL A 233 -13.29 11.13 1.07
N LYS A 234 -12.18 11.83 1.32
CA LYS A 234 -11.94 13.17 0.76
C LYS A 234 -11.86 13.15 -0.76
N SER A 235 -11.19 12.17 -1.37
CA SER A 235 -11.09 12.08 -2.83
C SER A 235 -12.43 11.73 -3.48
N ALA A 236 -13.24 10.87 -2.85
CA ALA A 236 -14.61 10.59 -3.27
C ALA A 236 -15.51 11.84 -3.20
N LEU A 237 -15.37 12.66 -2.15
CA LEU A 237 -16.07 13.93 -2.02
C LEU A 237 -15.64 14.94 -3.10
N ILE A 238 -14.35 15.05 -3.41
CA ILE A 238 -13.81 16.00 -4.39
C ILE A 238 -14.17 15.61 -5.82
N LYS A 239 -14.26 14.32 -6.17
CA LYS A 239 -14.77 13.85 -7.47
C LYS A 239 -16.28 14.12 -7.65
N SER A 240 -16.97 14.57 -6.60
CA SER A 240 -18.41 14.85 -6.59
C SER A 240 -18.81 16.34 -6.46
N PRO A 241 -18.29 17.32 -7.23
CA PRO A 241 -18.85 18.67 -7.20
C PRO A 241 -20.14 18.82 -8.03
N TYR A 242 -20.51 17.83 -8.86
CA TYR A 242 -21.54 18.01 -9.89
C TYR A 242 -22.82 17.17 -9.73
N TRP A 243 -22.89 16.22 -8.80
CA TRP A 243 -24.13 15.48 -8.49
C TRP A 243 -24.80 16.06 -7.24
N LYS A 244 -25.75 16.96 -7.48
CA LYS A 244 -26.58 17.68 -6.51
C LYS A 244 -27.21 16.81 -5.41
N LYS A 245 -27.06 17.28 -4.17
CA LYS A 245 -28.11 17.74 -3.23
C LYS A 245 -28.96 16.65 -2.57
N LEU A 246 -28.67 16.44 -1.28
CA LEU A 246 -29.61 16.04 -0.21
C LEU A 246 -30.07 14.58 -0.09
N SER A 247 -29.31 13.61 -0.60
CA SER A 247 -29.38 12.19 -0.14
C SER A 247 -28.04 11.68 0.46
N GLU A 248 -27.17 12.62 0.81
CA GLU A 248 -25.71 12.46 0.88
C GLU A 248 -25.18 11.69 2.11
N VAL A 249 -25.94 11.55 3.20
CA VAL A 249 -25.44 10.85 4.41
C VAL A 249 -25.51 9.31 4.28
N ASN A 250 -26.51 8.77 3.58
CA ASN A 250 -26.65 7.32 3.42
C ASN A 250 -25.76 6.76 2.30
N ARG A 251 -25.47 7.54 1.25
CA ARG A 251 -24.51 7.16 0.21
C ARG A 251 -23.07 7.17 0.74
N HIS A 252 -22.74 8.10 1.64
CA HIS A 252 -21.41 8.20 2.27
C HIS A 252 -21.05 6.97 3.11
N ARG A 253 -22.03 6.45 3.87
CA ARG A 253 -21.88 5.15 4.54
C ARG A 253 -21.64 4.06 3.50
N ASN A 254 -22.47 3.96 2.47
CA ASN A 254 -22.32 2.92 1.45
C ASN A 254 -20.98 2.97 0.69
N THR A 255 -20.37 4.14 0.50
CA THR A 255 -19.03 4.28 -0.12
C THR A 255 -17.88 3.83 0.80
N ILE A 256 -17.97 4.12 2.11
CA ILE A 256 -16.96 3.65 3.08
C ILE A 256 -17.09 2.13 3.26
N TRP A 257 -18.32 1.63 3.38
CA TRP A 257 -18.60 0.20 3.47
C TRP A 257 -18.24 -0.55 2.18
N SER A 258 -18.38 0.06 1.01
CA SER A 258 -17.90 -0.56 -0.25
C SER A 258 -16.38 -0.63 -0.28
N PHE A 259 -15.65 0.39 0.17
CA PHE A 259 -14.19 0.37 0.21
C PHE A 259 -13.66 -0.75 1.13
N TYR A 260 -14.23 -0.90 2.32
CA TYR A 260 -13.83 -1.95 3.25
C TYR A 260 -14.26 -3.35 2.81
N ARG A 261 -15.41 -3.50 2.14
CA ARG A 261 -15.91 -4.82 1.71
C ARG A 261 -15.21 -5.35 0.46
N ASN A 262 -14.75 -4.47 -0.42
CA ASN A 262 -14.18 -4.87 -1.70
C ASN A 262 -12.77 -5.48 -1.54
N ASP A 263 -12.00 -5.04 -0.55
CA ASP A 263 -10.66 -5.53 -0.29
C ASP A 263 -10.61 -6.39 1.00
N PRO A 264 -10.36 -7.71 0.89
CA PRO A 264 -10.36 -8.61 2.06
C PRO A 264 -9.30 -8.25 3.10
N TRP A 265 -8.22 -7.59 2.67
CA TRP A 265 -7.14 -7.14 3.53
C TRP A 265 -7.55 -6.00 4.47
N ASN A 266 -8.43 -5.11 4.02
CA ASN A 266 -8.95 -4.02 4.84
C ASN A 266 -9.87 -4.56 5.95
N VAL A 267 -10.59 -5.66 5.66
CA VAL A 267 -11.37 -6.39 6.66
C VAL A 267 -10.45 -7.05 7.69
N LEU A 268 -9.36 -7.69 7.25
CA LEU A 268 -8.36 -8.29 8.14
C LEU A 268 -7.79 -7.25 9.12
N ASP A 269 -7.40 -6.08 8.61
CA ASP A 269 -6.86 -4.98 9.44
C ASP A 269 -7.90 -4.44 10.42
N PHE A 270 -9.16 -4.30 9.99
CA PHE A 270 -10.25 -3.91 10.90
C PHE A 270 -10.43 -4.93 12.04
N VAL A 271 -10.44 -6.23 11.73
CA VAL A 271 -10.55 -7.29 12.74
C VAL A 271 -9.37 -7.25 13.69
N ALA A 272 -8.13 -7.10 13.19
CA ALA A 272 -6.93 -6.97 14.01
C ALA A 272 -7.04 -5.80 15.00
N PHE A 273 -7.43 -4.60 14.54
CA PHE A 273 -7.60 -3.46 15.45
C PHE A 273 -8.71 -3.66 16.47
N THR A 274 -9.82 -4.31 16.12
CA THR A 274 -10.88 -4.60 17.10
C THR A 274 -10.38 -5.55 18.20
N LEU A 275 -9.63 -6.59 17.84
CA LEU A 275 -9.01 -7.51 18.79
C LEU A 275 -7.97 -6.83 19.65
N TRP A 276 -7.16 -5.94 19.07
CA TRP A 276 -6.21 -5.12 19.80
C TRP A 276 -6.89 -4.23 20.85
N ILE A 277 -7.98 -3.55 20.49
CA ILE A 277 -8.75 -2.70 21.43
C ILE A 277 -9.33 -3.55 22.56
N VAL A 278 -9.92 -4.71 22.26
CA VAL A 278 -10.47 -5.63 23.27
C VAL A 278 -9.36 -6.14 24.19
N GLY A 279 -8.23 -6.57 23.64
CA GLY A 279 -7.05 -6.98 24.40
C GLY A 279 -6.54 -5.84 25.30
N PHE A 280 -6.40 -4.63 24.76
CA PHE A 280 -5.96 -3.47 25.51
C PHE A 280 -6.91 -3.08 26.65
N ILE A 281 -8.23 -3.13 26.43
CA ILE A 281 -9.22 -2.80 27.48
C ILE A 281 -9.21 -3.87 28.57
N THR A 282 -9.27 -5.15 28.18
CA THR A 282 -9.29 -6.28 29.13
C THR A 282 -8.01 -6.37 29.95
N ARG A 283 -6.86 -5.90 29.41
CA ARG A 283 -5.59 -5.75 30.12
C ARG A 283 -5.70 -4.89 31.38
N PHE A 284 -6.44 -3.77 31.36
CA PHE A 284 -6.55 -2.86 32.51
C PHE A 284 -7.54 -3.32 33.58
N ILE A 285 -8.35 -4.33 33.28
CA ILE A 285 -9.30 -4.90 34.24
C ILE A 285 -8.51 -5.83 35.18
N VAL A 286 -8.46 -5.49 36.48
CA VAL A 286 -7.69 -6.21 37.52
C VAL A 286 -8.42 -7.49 37.96
N ARG A 287 -8.76 -8.37 37.01
CA ARG A 287 -9.39 -9.67 37.26
C ARG A 287 -8.60 -10.75 36.52
N ASP A 288 -8.33 -11.89 37.16
CA ASP A 288 -7.47 -12.93 36.59
C ASP A 288 -8.01 -13.46 35.24
N HIS A 289 -9.31 -13.71 35.13
CA HIS A 289 -9.95 -14.11 33.86
C HIS A 289 -9.84 -13.04 32.75
N ALA A 290 -9.82 -11.74 33.11
CA ALA A 290 -9.69 -10.68 32.12
C ALA A 290 -8.26 -10.64 31.53
N PHE A 291 -7.25 -10.98 32.33
CA PHE A 291 -5.87 -11.10 31.86
C PHE A 291 -5.69 -12.28 30.89
N GLU A 292 -6.30 -13.44 31.18
CA GLU A 292 -6.28 -14.59 30.27
C GLU A 292 -6.91 -14.24 28.92
N VAL A 293 -8.08 -13.59 28.93
CA VAL A 293 -8.74 -13.11 27.72
C VAL A 293 -7.85 -12.13 26.95
N SER A 294 -7.24 -11.17 27.65
CA SER A 294 -6.31 -10.21 27.06
C SER A 294 -5.14 -10.90 26.35
N LYS A 295 -4.52 -11.90 26.99
CA LYS A 295 -3.42 -12.68 26.42
C LYS A 295 -3.85 -13.47 25.19
N ILE A 296 -5.03 -14.08 25.22
CA ILE A 296 -5.58 -14.83 24.10
C ILE A 296 -5.87 -13.89 22.93
N CYS A 297 -6.54 -12.76 23.17
CA CYS A 297 -6.82 -11.75 22.16
C CYS A 297 -5.54 -11.24 21.48
N MET A 298 -4.52 -10.87 22.26
CA MET A 298 -3.25 -10.38 21.71
C MET A 298 -2.46 -11.48 20.96
N SER A 299 -2.61 -12.74 21.35
CA SER A 299 -1.96 -13.87 20.66
C SER A 299 -2.61 -14.17 19.31
N ILE A 300 -3.95 -14.06 19.22
CA ILE A 300 -4.69 -14.15 17.96
C ILE A 300 -4.38 -12.93 17.09
N ASP A 301 -4.31 -11.74 17.67
CA ASP A 301 -3.94 -10.50 16.96
C ASP A 301 -2.55 -10.62 16.31
N LEU A 302 -1.55 -11.15 17.04
CA LEU A 302 -0.22 -11.44 16.49
C LEU A 302 -0.30 -12.33 15.24
N CYS A 303 -1.16 -13.35 15.23
CA CYS A 303 -1.36 -14.22 14.06
C CYS A 303 -1.92 -13.44 12.86
N LEU A 304 -2.86 -12.52 13.09
CA LEU A 304 -3.42 -11.66 12.03
C LEU A 304 -2.35 -10.73 11.44
N TRP A 305 -1.48 -10.15 12.26
CA TRP A 305 -0.36 -9.35 11.77
C TRP A 305 0.65 -10.19 10.98
N TYR A 306 0.90 -11.45 11.34
CA TYR A 306 1.69 -12.35 10.49
C TYR A 306 1.01 -12.60 9.14
N MET A 307 -0.31 -12.83 9.12
CA MET A 307 -1.06 -12.99 7.88
C MET A 307 -1.03 -11.72 7.01
N ARG A 308 -1.13 -10.54 7.62
CA ARG A 308 -1.02 -9.24 6.93
C ARG A 308 0.35 -9.03 6.28
N CYS A 309 1.41 -9.65 6.81
CA CYS A 309 2.73 -9.65 6.19
C CYS A 309 2.72 -10.19 4.76
N LEU A 310 1.86 -11.17 4.45
CA LEU A 310 1.71 -11.74 3.11
C LEU A 310 1.33 -10.70 2.05
N HIS A 311 0.53 -9.70 2.43
CA HIS A 311 0.14 -8.64 1.52
C HIS A 311 1.33 -7.79 1.06
N VAL A 312 2.33 -7.58 1.92
CA VAL A 312 3.57 -6.87 1.54
C VAL A 312 4.36 -7.68 0.50
N PHE A 313 4.37 -9.01 0.63
CA PHE A 313 5.05 -9.89 -0.33
C PHE A 313 4.35 -10.01 -1.69
N LEU A 314 3.06 -9.63 -1.79
CA LEU A 314 2.36 -9.56 -3.08
C LEU A 314 2.99 -8.55 -4.05
N ALA A 315 3.63 -7.50 -3.53
CA ALA A 315 4.33 -6.50 -4.34
C ALA A 315 5.63 -7.03 -4.96
N SER A 316 6.11 -8.21 -4.54
CA SER A 316 7.34 -8.77 -5.09
C SER A 316 7.11 -9.43 -6.46
N GLU A 317 7.98 -9.16 -7.42
CA GLU A 317 7.90 -9.69 -8.79
C GLU A 317 7.93 -11.24 -8.83
N ARG A 318 8.68 -11.86 -7.90
CA ARG A 318 8.88 -13.32 -7.88
C ARG A 318 7.89 -14.09 -7.01
N LEU A 319 7.50 -13.55 -5.85
CA LEU A 319 6.57 -14.25 -4.95
C LEU A 319 5.12 -13.83 -5.15
N GLY A 320 4.87 -12.62 -5.68
CA GLY A 320 3.51 -12.10 -5.90
C GLY A 320 2.62 -13.06 -6.70
N PRO A 321 3.02 -13.51 -7.91
CA PRO A 321 2.21 -14.44 -8.70
C PRO A 321 1.98 -15.79 -7.99
N LYS A 322 2.96 -16.27 -7.23
CA LYS A 322 2.84 -17.54 -6.49
C LYS A 322 1.84 -17.43 -5.34
N LEU A 323 1.91 -16.34 -4.58
CA LEU A 323 0.96 -16.05 -3.51
C LEU A 323 -0.45 -15.86 -4.06
N LEU A 324 -0.61 -15.13 -5.16
CA LEU A 324 -1.90 -14.95 -5.83
C LEU A 324 -2.51 -16.29 -6.26
N MET A 325 -1.69 -17.20 -6.79
CA MET A 325 -2.12 -18.56 -7.14
C MET A 325 -2.64 -19.32 -5.92
N ILE A 326 -1.93 -19.24 -4.79
CA ILE A 326 -2.35 -19.88 -3.53
C ILE A 326 -3.67 -19.28 -3.02
N PHE A 327 -3.84 -17.96 -3.08
CA PHE A 327 -5.09 -17.33 -2.67
C PHE A 327 -6.28 -17.83 -3.51
N HIS A 328 -6.11 -17.92 -4.82
CA HIS A 328 -7.13 -18.45 -5.71
C HIS A 328 -7.46 -19.92 -5.44
N THR A 329 -6.46 -20.77 -5.17
CA THR A 329 -6.72 -22.18 -4.85
C THR A 329 -7.44 -22.36 -3.51
N VAL A 330 -7.10 -21.56 -2.50
CA VAL A 330 -7.78 -21.56 -1.20
C VAL A 330 -9.23 -21.10 -1.35
N GLN A 331 -9.49 -20.02 -2.09
CA GLN A 331 -10.85 -19.53 -2.33
C GLN A 331 -11.73 -20.58 -3.01
N ASN A 332 -11.19 -21.25 -4.03
CA ASN A 332 -11.90 -22.34 -4.73
C ASN A 332 -12.19 -23.52 -3.79
N SER A 333 -11.25 -23.86 -2.90
CA SER A 333 -11.40 -24.95 -1.94
C SER A 333 -12.48 -24.66 -0.89
N CYS A 334 -12.55 -23.42 -0.41
CA CYS A 334 -13.59 -22.99 0.53
C CYS A 334 -14.99 -23.04 -0.11
N CYS A 335 -15.11 -22.60 -1.37
CA CYS A 335 -16.36 -22.72 -2.13
C CYS A 335 -16.79 -24.19 -2.32
N LEU A 336 -15.82 -25.10 -2.51
CA LEU A 336 -16.06 -26.55 -2.60
C LEU A 336 -16.57 -27.14 -1.28
N GLU A 337 -16.02 -26.70 -0.14
CA GLU A 337 -16.51 -27.13 1.19
C GLU A 337 -17.92 -26.62 1.47
N GLU A 338 -18.23 -25.36 1.15
CA GLU A 338 -19.59 -24.82 1.29
C GLU A 338 -20.60 -25.56 0.40
N MET A 339 -20.22 -25.83 -0.85
CA MET A 339 -21.05 -26.62 -1.78
C MET A 339 -21.25 -28.05 -1.25
N ASN A 340 -20.20 -28.70 -0.75
CA ASN A 340 -20.32 -30.03 -0.14
C ASN A 340 -21.22 -29.99 1.11
N TYR A 341 -21.10 -28.98 1.96
CA TYR A 341 -21.94 -28.83 3.15
C TYR A 341 -23.43 -28.63 2.78
N ILE A 342 -23.72 -27.89 1.70
CA ILE A 342 -25.09 -27.70 1.20
C ILE A 342 -25.62 -28.98 0.54
N ILE A 343 -24.78 -29.76 -0.16
CA ILE A 343 -25.18 -31.01 -0.82
C ILE A 343 -25.41 -32.14 0.20
N PHE A 344 -24.68 -32.16 1.32
CA PHE A 344 -24.80 -33.18 2.38
C PHE A 344 -25.82 -32.86 3.48
N ARG A 345 -26.47 -31.70 3.44
CA ARG A 345 -27.56 -31.30 4.35
C ARG A 345 -28.91 -31.42 3.66
#